data_AF-A0A7W5UXY7-F1
#
_entry.id   AF-A0A7W5UXY7-F1
#
_cell.length_a   1.000
_cell.length_b   1.000
_cell.length_c   1.000
_cell.angle_alpha   90.00
_cell.angle_beta   90.00
_cell.angle_gamma   90.00
#
_symmetry.space_group_name_H-M   'P 1'
#
loop_
_entity.id
_entity.type
_entity.pdbx_description
1 polymer ?
#
loop_
_entity_poly.entity_id
_entity_poly.type
_entity_poly.pdbx_seq_one_letter_code
_entity_poly.pdbx_strand_id
1 'polypeptide(L)'
;MSFVTIALMSMLAYSTVFGQPGLANSIGFLKVEGEALRNTVGAWFGVLFWLIGALSLFASAMGIVDYTSRLASDVLKTVYLRERAISVNRVYFLVVWAMTLIGICVLLAGFDQPLILLVMSASFAASMMFVYSILLIVLNRRALPGPIKVRSYRLAALIWSVAFFGSLTVLTLIQQAQKLLG
;
A
#
# COMPACT_ATOMS: atom_id res chain seq x y z
N MET A 1 -18.21 -8.02 5.77
CA MET A 1 -17.13 -9.03 5.59
C MET A 1 -15.76 -8.48 6.00
N SER A 2 -15.27 -7.37 5.45
CA SER A 2 -13.92 -6.85 5.75
C SER A 2 -13.64 -6.58 7.23
N PHE A 3 -14.60 -6.03 7.99
CA PHE A 3 -14.42 -5.80 9.43
C PHE A 3 -14.29 -7.10 10.25
N VAL A 4 -15.05 -8.13 9.89
CA VAL A 4 -15.03 -9.42 10.60
C VAL A 4 -13.72 -10.15 10.31
N THR A 5 -13.26 -10.14 9.06
CA THR A 5 -11.98 -10.75 8.69
C THR A 5 -10.81 -10.02 9.34
N ILE A 6 -10.85 -8.68 9.43
CA ILE A 6 -9.82 -7.90 10.14
C ILE A 6 -9.84 -8.24 11.63
N ALA A 7 -11.01 -8.29 12.27
CA ALA A 7 -11.11 -8.62 13.69
C ALA A 7 -10.60 -10.04 13.99
N LEU A 8 -10.97 -11.03 13.16
CA LEU A 8 -10.49 -12.40 13.29
C LEU A 8 -8.98 -12.51 13.08
N MET A 9 -8.43 -11.82 12.08
CA MET A 9 -6.98 -11.79 11.86
C MET A 9 -6.23 -11.09 12.99
N SER A 10 -6.75 -9.97 13.51
CA SER A 10 -6.17 -9.29 14.67
C SER A 10 -6.21 -10.17 15.93
N MET A 11 -7.30 -10.92 16.13
CA MET A 11 -7.41 -11.86 17.25
C MET A 11 -6.45 -13.05 17.08
N LEU A 12 -6.29 -13.56 15.86
CA LEU A 12 -5.37 -14.65 15.56
C LEU A 12 -3.91 -14.21 15.79
N ALA A 13 -3.50 -13.07 15.26
CA ALA A 13 -2.17 -12.49 15.46
C ALA A 13 -1.89 -12.20 16.95
N TYR A 14 -2.88 -11.70 17.69
CA TYR A 14 -2.77 -11.52 19.14
C TYR A 14 -2.64 -12.88 19.86
N SER A 15 -3.36 -13.92 19.43
CA SER A 15 -3.26 -15.22 20.09
C SER A 15 -1.97 -15.99 19.77
N THR A 16 -1.32 -15.72 18.64
CA THR A 16 -0.16 -16.51 18.17
C THR A 16 1.18 -15.78 18.33
N VAL A 17 1.21 -14.45 18.17
CA VAL A 17 2.45 -13.66 18.12
C VAL A 17 2.64 -12.77 19.37
N PHE A 18 1.60 -12.57 20.17
CA PHE A 18 1.67 -11.68 21.34
C PHE A 18 2.64 -12.21 22.39
N GLY A 19 3.63 -11.38 22.74
CA GLY A 19 4.65 -11.69 23.75
C GLY A 19 6.03 -12.10 23.21
N GLN A 20 6.23 -12.23 21.90
CA GLN A 20 7.57 -12.54 21.35
C GLN A 20 8.44 -11.28 21.14
N PRO A 21 9.64 -11.20 21.75
CA PRO A 21 10.55 -10.07 21.56
C PRO A 21 11.14 -10.07 20.15
N GLY A 22 11.21 -8.89 19.51
CA GLY A 22 11.90 -8.69 18.23
C GLY A 22 11.05 -8.81 16.95
N LEU A 23 9.75 -9.09 17.06
CA LEU A 23 8.85 -9.29 15.90
C LEU A 23 8.08 -8.07 15.42
N ALA A 24 8.10 -6.96 16.17
CA ALA A 24 7.18 -5.84 15.95
C ALA A 24 7.32 -5.10 14.59
N ASN A 25 8.35 -5.40 13.79
CA ASN A 25 8.80 -4.56 12.69
C ASN A 25 9.30 -5.35 11.44
N SER A 26 8.94 -6.63 11.26
CA SER A 26 9.43 -7.42 10.13
C SER A 26 8.39 -8.37 9.55
N ILE A 27 8.52 -8.72 8.26
CA ILE A 27 7.69 -9.75 7.60
C ILE A 27 7.85 -11.13 8.30
N GLY A 28 8.89 -11.28 9.13
CA GLY A 28 9.11 -12.44 9.99
C GLY A 28 7.93 -12.80 10.90
N PHE A 29 7.03 -11.85 11.21
CA PHE A 29 5.82 -12.17 11.97
C PHE A 29 4.93 -13.20 11.25
N LEU A 30 4.79 -13.15 9.91
CA LEU A 30 3.99 -14.14 9.17
C LEU A 30 4.60 -15.54 9.25
N LYS A 31 5.94 -15.61 9.32
CA LYS A 31 6.65 -16.89 9.46
C LYS A 31 6.38 -17.49 10.83
N VAL A 32 6.53 -16.70 11.89
CA VAL A 32 6.28 -17.15 13.27
C VAL A 32 4.80 -17.46 13.51
N GLU A 33 3.89 -16.67 12.95
CA GLU A 33 2.46 -16.93 12.99
C GLU A 33 2.10 -18.25 12.30
N GLY A 34 2.65 -18.51 11.11
CA GLY A 34 2.46 -19.79 10.43
C GLY A 34 3.10 -20.97 11.16
N GLU A 35 4.25 -20.80 11.83
CA GLU A 35 4.86 -21.82 12.69
C GLU A 35 4.00 -22.11 13.94
N ALA A 36 3.43 -21.08 14.57
CA ALA A 36 2.51 -21.23 15.69
C ALA A 36 1.22 -21.97 15.26
N LEU A 37 0.67 -21.59 14.11
CA LEU A 37 -0.48 -22.26 13.50
C LEU A 37 -0.18 -23.73 13.16
N ARG A 38 1.02 -24.00 12.67
CA ARG A 38 1.52 -25.36 12.38
C ARG A 38 1.54 -26.23 13.63
N ASN A 39 1.95 -25.68 14.76
CA ASN A 39 2.07 -26.39 16.03
C ASN A 39 0.72 -26.62 16.72
N THR A 40 -0.24 -25.70 16.56
CA THR A 40 -1.55 -25.77 17.24
C THR A 40 -2.59 -26.56 16.45
N VAL A 41 -2.65 -26.42 15.11
CA VAL A 41 -3.69 -27.02 14.26
C VAL A 41 -3.16 -28.19 13.44
N GLY A 42 -1.88 -28.13 13.05
CA GLY A 42 -1.19 -29.18 12.30
C GLY A 42 -0.41 -28.66 11.10
N ALA A 43 0.48 -29.51 10.58
CA ALA A 43 1.44 -29.18 9.53
C ALA A 43 0.81 -28.54 8.27
N TRP A 44 -0.35 -29.06 7.86
CA TRP A 44 -1.05 -28.64 6.64
C TRP A 44 -1.58 -27.19 6.72
N PHE A 45 -2.00 -26.73 7.90
CA PHE A 45 -2.62 -25.42 8.07
C PHE A 45 -1.57 -24.29 7.99
N GLY A 46 -0.39 -24.49 8.57
CA GLY A 46 0.72 -23.54 8.46
C GLY A 46 1.20 -23.35 7.02
N VAL A 47 1.30 -24.44 6.25
CA VAL A 47 1.69 -24.39 4.83
C VAL A 47 0.64 -23.66 4.00
N LEU A 48 -0.65 -23.92 4.22
CA LEU A 48 -1.72 -23.20 3.53
C LEU A 48 -1.72 -21.71 3.86
N PHE A 49 -1.50 -21.33 5.11
CA PHE A 49 -1.41 -19.94 5.53
C PHE A 49 -0.29 -19.20 4.78
N TRP A 50 0.91 -19.78 4.73
CA TRP A 50 2.02 -19.18 3.98
C TRP A 50 1.76 -19.11 2.47
N LEU A 51 1.14 -20.14 1.90
CA LEU A 51 0.82 -20.17 0.47
C LEU A 51 -0.19 -19.09 0.10
N ILE A 52 -1.28 -18.97 0.86
CA ILE A 52 -2.31 -17.94 0.65
C ILE A 52 -1.73 -16.55 0.90
N GLY A 53 -0.92 -16.38 1.95
CA GLY A 53 -0.24 -15.12 2.25
C GLY A 53 0.69 -14.69 1.13
N ALA A 54 1.52 -15.61 0.62
CA ALA A 54 2.43 -15.36 -0.49
C ALA A 54 1.68 -15.00 -1.78
N LEU A 55 0.65 -15.76 -2.14
CA LEU A 55 -0.16 -15.47 -3.33
C LEU A 55 -0.89 -14.13 -3.22
N SER A 56 -1.44 -13.80 -2.05
CA SER A 56 -2.13 -12.54 -1.80
C SER A 56 -1.20 -11.33 -1.90
N LEU A 57 -0.01 -11.41 -1.28
CA LEU A 57 1.02 -10.37 -1.36
C LEU A 57 1.52 -10.22 -2.80
N PHE A 58 1.75 -11.32 -3.50
CA PHE A 58 2.18 -11.31 -4.89
C PHE A 58 1.12 -10.70 -5.82
N ALA A 59 -0.15 -11.09 -5.68
CA ALA A 59 -1.25 -10.53 -6.44
C ALA A 59 -1.41 -9.02 -6.20
N SER A 60 -1.27 -8.57 -4.94
CA SER A 60 -1.32 -7.15 -4.58
C SER A 60 -0.16 -6.38 -5.20
N ALA A 61 1.06 -6.92 -5.15
CA ALA A 61 2.24 -6.31 -5.76
C ALA A 61 2.10 -6.22 -7.29
N MET A 62 1.65 -7.28 -7.96
CA MET A 62 1.38 -7.27 -9.40
C MET A 62 0.32 -6.23 -9.78
N GLY A 63 -0.76 -6.11 -8.98
CA GLY A 63 -1.81 -5.13 -9.22
C GLY A 63 -1.28 -3.68 -9.16
N ILE A 64 -0.38 -3.39 -8.23
CA ILE A 64 0.26 -2.06 -8.13
C ILE A 64 1.15 -1.80 -9.36
N VAL A 65 1.98 -2.75 -9.76
CA VAL A 65 2.88 -2.60 -10.92
C VAL A 65 2.08 -2.38 -12.20
N ASP A 66 1.02 -3.15 -12.44
CA ASP A 66 0.15 -2.99 -13.61
C ASP A 66 -0.51 -1.61 -13.63
N TYR A 67 -1.14 -1.20 -12.52
CA TYR A 67 -1.82 0.09 -12.42
C TYR A 67 -0.85 1.27 -12.62
N THR A 68 0.30 1.26 -11.92
CA THR A 68 1.30 2.32 -12.04
C THR A 68 1.89 2.38 -13.45
N SER A 69 2.16 1.23 -14.08
CA SER A 69 2.74 1.20 -15.42
C SER A 69 1.78 1.70 -16.49
N ARG A 70 0.47 1.41 -16.35
CA ARG A 70 -0.56 1.99 -17.22
C ARG A 70 -0.66 3.49 -17.05
N LEU A 71 -0.78 3.96 -15.81
CA LEU A 71 -0.87 5.39 -15.51
C LEU A 71 0.36 6.15 -16.02
N ALA A 72 1.56 5.63 -15.76
CA ALA A 72 2.80 6.22 -16.21
C ALA A 72 2.89 6.22 -17.74
N SER A 73 2.54 5.13 -18.40
CA SER A 73 2.51 5.05 -19.86
C SER A 73 1.55 6.06 -20.48
N ASP A 74 0.35 6.22 -19.90
CA ASP A 74 -0.65 7.19 -20.36
C ASP A 74 -0.16 8.63 -20.20
N VAL A 75 0.41 8.98 -19.04
CA VAL A 75 0.97 10.32 -18.78
C VAL A 75 2.16 10.59 -19.68
N LEU A 76 3.09 9.65 -19.84
CA LEU A 76 4.28 9.82 -20.67
C LEU A 76 3.90 10.00 -22.14
N LYS A 77 2.89 9.27 -22.62
CA LYS A 77 2.39 9.41 -23.98
C LYS A 77 1.65 10.72 -24.22
N THR A 78 0.78 11.12 -23.29
CA THR A 78 -0.05 12.33 -23.45
C THR A 78 0.75 13.63 -23.27
N VAL A 79 1.72 13.65 -22.35
CA VAL A 79 2.48 14.87 -22.01
C VAL A 79 3.79 14.98 -22.79
N TYR A 80 4.56 13.91 -22.92
CA TYR A 80 5.95 13.98 -23.44
C TYR A 80 6.12 13.40 -24.85
N LEU A 81 5.40 12.34 -25.19
CA LEU A 81 5.57 11.60 -26.47
C LEU A 81 4.38 11.80 -27.43
N ARG A 82 3.70 12.95 -27.34
CA ARG A 82 2.50 13.26 -28.12
C ARG A 82 2.74 13.20 -29.63
N GLU A 83 3.93 13.62 -30.07
CA GLU A 83 4.30 13.73 -31.49
C GLU A 83 5.06 12.50 -32.03
N ARG A 84 5.56 11.60 -31.17
CA ARG A 84 6.33 10.42 -31.62
C ARG A 84 5.41 9.25 -31.93
N ALA A 85 5.63 8.52 -33.03
CA ALA A 85 4.87 7.32 -33.43
C ALA A 85 5.16 6.06 -32.59
N ILE A 86 5.44 6.21 -31.30
CA ILE A 86 5.66 5.09 -30.38
C ILE A 86 4.30 4.64 -29.82
N SER A 87 4.02 3.34 -29.90
CA SER A 87 2.81 2.73 -29.34
C SER A 87 2.85 2.71 -27.81
N VAL A 88 1.68 2.95 -27.19
CA VAL A 88 1.49 2.92 -25.72
C VAL A 88 1.99 1.60 -25.13
N ASN A 89 1.78 0.49 -25.84
CA ASN A 89 2.20 -0.84 -25.38
C ASN A 89 3.72 -0.99 -25.20
N ARG A 90 4.54 -0.32 -26.03
CA ARG A 90 6.01 -0.32 -25.87
C ARG A 90 6.46 0.52 -24.67
N VAL A 91 5.79 1.64 -24.42
CA VAL A 91 6.08 2.50 -23.26
C VAL A 91 5.70 1.77 -21.98
N TYR A 92 4.52 1.15 -21.94
CA TYR A 92 4.09 0.28 -20.85
C TYR A 92 5.13 -0.81 -20.55
N PHE A 93 5.57 -1.56 -21.58
CA PHE A 93 6.56 -2.63 -21.41
C PHE A 93 7.87 -2.09 -20.83
N LEU A 94 8.36 -0.95 -21.32
CA LEU A 94 9.59 -0.33 -20.83
C LEU A 94 9.44 0.14 -19.37
N VAL A 95 8.30 0.72 -19.01
CA VAL A 95 8.04 1.17 -17.62
C VAL A 95 7.97 -0.01 -16.66
N VAL A 96 7.29 -1.11 -17.03
CA VAL A 96 7.23 -2.33 -16.21
C VAL A 96 8.64 -2.85 -15.96
N TRP A 97 9.43 -3.05 -17.02
CA TRP A 97 10.78 -3.59 -16.89
C TRP A 97 11.72 -2.67 -16.13
N ALA A 98 11.61 -1.35 -16.32
CA ALA A 98 12.37 -0.39 -15.53
C ALA A 98 12.02 -0.50 -14.04
N MET A 99 10.74 -0.59 -13.70
CA MET A 99 10.28 -0.73 -12.32
C MET A 99 10.72 -2.07 -11.69
N THR A 100 10.66 -3.17 -12.45
CA THR A 100 11.19 -4.47 -12.03
C THR A 100 12.70 -4.43 -11.82
N LEU A 101 13.45 -3.81 -12.73
CA LEU A 101 14.91 -3.73 -12.66
C LEU A 101 15.37 -2.88 -11.47
N ILE A 102 14.68 -1.76 -11.20
CA ILE A 102 14.91 -0.96 -9.99
C ILE A 102 14.68 -1.81 -8.74
N GLY A 103 13.59 -2.59 -8.68
CA GLY A 103 13.33 -3.51 -7.57
C GLY A 103 14.45 -4.53 -7.36
N ILE A 104 14.96 -5.15 -8.43
CA ILE A 104 16.09 -6.08 -8.38
C ILE A 104 17.35 -5.36 -7.87
N CYS A 105 17.66 -4.17 -8.38
CA CYS A 105 18.83 -3.40 -7.94
C CYS A 105 18.77 -3.06 -6.44
N VAL A 106 17.59 -2.68 -5.93
CA VAL A 106 17.39 -2.38 -4.50
C VAL A 106 17.62 -3.63 -3.64
N LEU A 107 17.13 -4.80 -4.06
CA LEU A 107 17.37 -6.07 -3.36
C LEU A 107 18.86 -6.44 -3.38
N LEU A 108 19.53 -6.33 -4.53
CA LEU A 108 20.97 -6.60 -4.66
C LEU A 108 21.84 -5.65 -3.84
N ALA A 109 21.37 -4.42 -3.59
CA ALA A 109 22.04 -3.47 -2.70
C ALA A 109 21.90 -3.83 -1.20
N GLY A 110 21.24 -4.95 -0.86
CA GLY A 110 21.14 -5.46 0.51
C GLY A 110 20.02 -4.81 1.34
N PHE A 111 19.08 -4.11 0.69
CA PHE A 111 17.90 -3.53 1.35
C PHE A 111 16.80 -4.59 1.53
N ASP A 112 17.08 -5.65 2.30
CA ASP A 112 16.15 -6.78 2.45
C ASP A 112 14.91 -6.47 3.29
N GLN A 113 14.95 -5.41 4.10
CA GLN A 113 13.83 -4.95 4.94
C GLN A 113 14.15 -3.64 5.67
N PRO A 114 14.59 -2.56 5.00
CA PRO A 114 14.86 -1.34 5.73
C PRO A 114 13.51 -0.80 6.24
N LEU A 115 13.37 -0.77 7.57
CA LEU A 115 12.30 -0.06 8.26
C LEU A 115 12.12 1.35 7.69
N ILE A 116 13.21 1.93 7.18
CA ILE A 116 13.21 3.20 6.46
C ILE A 116 12.36 3.13 5.18
N LEU A 117 12.54 2.18 4.26
CA LEU A 117 11.70 2.10 3.05
C LEU A 117 10.23 1.85 3.40
N LEU A 118 9.97 1.02 4.41
CA LEU A 118 8.61 0.72 4.86
C LEU A 118 7.93 1.96 5.47
N VAL A 119 8.64 2.70 6.32
CA VAL A 119 8.15 3.96 6.89
C VAL A 119 7.97 5.01 5.79
N MET A 120 8.93 5.16 4.88
CA MET A 120 8.83 6.09 3.75
C MET A 120 7.61 5.75 2.87
N SER A 121 7.41 4.47 2.51
CA SER A 121 6.26 4.07 1.68
C SER A 121 4.94 4.28 2.40
N ALA A 122 4.86 3.98 3.71
CA ALA A 122 3.68 4.24 4.52
C ALA A 122 3.36 5.75 4.59
N SER A 123 4.39 6.59 4.69
CA SER A 123 4.27 8.04 4.71
C SER A 123 3.74 8.60 3.38
N PHE A 124 4.28 8.10 2.26
CA PHE A 124 3.79 8.44 0.92
C PHE A 124 2.35 7.99 0.73
N ALA A 125 1.97 6.80 1.20
CA ALA A 125 0.59 6.31 1.13
C ALA A 125 -0.37 7.19 1.93
N ALA A 126 0.00 7.61 3.16
CA ALA A 126 -0.80 8.54 3.96
C ALA A 126 -0.98 9.89 3.26
N SER A 127 0.10 10.42 2.68
CA SER A 127 0.09 11.67 1.91
C SER A 127 -0.83 11.59 0.68
N MET A 128 -0.74 10.49 -0.09
CA MET A 128 -1.62 10.24 -1.24
C MET A 128 -3.08 10.16 -0.82
N MET A 129 -3.39 9.46 0.28
CA MET A 129 -4.76 9.36 0.79
C MET A 129 -5.32 10.71 1.24
N PHE A 130 -4.50 11.58 1.82
CA PHE A 130 -4.89 12.94 2.17
C PHE A 130 -5.29 13.75 0.92
N VAL A 131 -4.42 13.80 -0.08
CA VAL A 131 -4.68 14.52 -1.35
C VAL A 131 -5.89 13.94 -2.07
N TYR A 132 -6.00 12.62 -2.14
CA TYR A 132 -7.13 11.93 -2.77
C TYR A 132 -8.46 12.25 -2.08
N SER A 133 -8.48 12.29 -0.74
CA SER A 133 -9.69 12.62 0.02
C SER A 133 -10.14 14.06 -0.22
N ILE A 134 -9.20 15.02 -0.33
CA ILE A 134 -9.50 16.41 -0.71
C ILE A 134 -10.08 16.49 -2.13
N LEU A 135 -9.43 15.84 -3.10
CA LEU A 135 -9.89 15.81 -4.49
C LEU A 135 -11.31 15.22 -4.59
N LEU A 136 -11.61 14.17 -3.85
CA LEU A 136 -12.96 13.60 -3.78
C LEU A 136 -13.97 14.60 -3.22
N ILE A 137 -13.64 15.36 -2.17
CA ILE A 137 -14.52 16.42 -1.65
C ILE A 137 -14.77 17.48 -2.72
N VAL A 138 -13.73 17.94 -3.40
CA VAL A 138 -13.81 18.97 -4.44
C VAL A 138 -14.67 18.49 -5.61
N LEU A 139 -14.42 17.27 -6.12
CA LEU A 139 -15.17 16.68 -7.23
C LEU A 139 -16.65 16.50 -6.88
N ASN A 140 -16.92 15.97 -5.69
CA ASN A 140 -18.26 15.75 -5.16
C ASN A 140 -19.03 17.07 -4.94
N ARG A 141 -18.33 18.18 -4.67
CA ARG A 141 -18.95 19.52 -4.56
C ARG A 141 -19.11 20.24 -5.90
N ARG A 142 -18.14 20.16 -6.82
CA ARG A 142 -18.08 21.02 -8.01
C ARG A 142 -18.53 20.35 -9.31
N ALA A 143 -18.35 19.04 -9.48
CA ALA A 143 -18.50 18.40 -10.79
C ALA A 143 -19.72 17.45 -10.90
N LEU A 144 -20.25 16.93 -9.78
CA LEU A 144 -21.33 15.95 -9.84
C LEU A 144 -22.74 16.59 -9.91
N PRO A 145 -23.59 16.21 -10.89
CA PRO A 145 -24.97 16.64 -10.96
C PRO A 145 -25.77 16.13 -9.73
N GLY A 146 -26.74 16.95 -9.30
CA GLY A 146 -27.55 16.79 -8.08
C GLY A 146 -27.96 15.35 -7.66
N PRO A 147 -28.41 14.47 -8.57
CA PRO A 147 -28.90 13.13 -8.19
C PRO A 147 -27.81 12.12 -7.76
N ILE A 148 -26.52 12.37 -8.02
CA ILE A 148 -25.41 11.49 -7.60
C ILE A 148 -24.62 12.11 -6.44
N LYS A 149 -25.04 13.29 -5.94
CA LYS A 149 -24.38 13.95 -4.82
C LYS A 149 -24.44 13.08 -3.58
N VAL A 150 -23.27 12.89 -3.00
CA VAL A 150 -23.09 12.07 -1.81
C VAL A 150 -23.84 12.71 -0.64
N ARG A 151 -24.78 11.96 -0.05
CA ARG A 151 -25.61 12.32 1.13
C ARG A 151 -24.73 12.77 2.32
N SER A 152 -25.19 13.77 3.07
CA SER A 152 -24.42 14.54 4.08
C SER A 152 -23.57 13.72 5.06
N TYR A 153 -24.03 12.52 5.46
CA TYR A 153 -23.27 11.63 6.34
C TYR A 153 -21.95 11.12 5.72
N ARG A 154 -21.96 10.77 4.43
CA ARG A 154 -20.74 10.33 3.71
C ARG A 154 -19.75 11.48 3.51
N LEU A 155 -20.23 12.73 3.46
CA LEU A 155 -19.38 13.92 3.43
C LEU A 155 -18.69 14.17 4.77
N ALA A 156 -19.41 14.00 5.89
CA ALA A 156 -18.82 14.05 7.22
C ALA A 156 -17.72 12.99 7.41
N ALA A 157 -17.97 11.76 6.95
CA ALA A 157 -16.97 10.70 6.93
C ALA A 157 -15.73 11.08 6.08
N LEU A 158 -15.94 11.72 4.92
CA LEU A 158 -14.85 12.15 4.06
C LEU A 158 -14.01 13.27 4.69
N ILE A 159 -14.64 14.25 5.35
CA ILE A 159 -13.96 15.29 6.12
C ILE A 159 -13.16 14.67 7.27
N TRP A 160 -13.75 13.71 7.97
CA TRP A 160 -13.06 12.99 9.03
C TRP A 160 -11.84 12.23 8.51
N SER A 161 -11.94 11.56 7.36
CA SER A 161 -10.79 10.93 6.69
C SER A 161 -9.71 11.95 6.31
N VAL A 162 -10.07 13.13 5.81
CA VAL A 162 -9.10 14.21 5.53
C VAL A 162 -8.39 14.64 6.80
N ALA A 163 -9.12 14.84 7.91
CA ALA A 163 -8.52 15.23 9.18
C ALA A 163 -7.60 14.14 9.74
N PHE A 164 -8.00 12.88 9.66
CA PHE A 164 -7.23 11.73 10.13
C PHE A 164 -5.96 11.48 9.31
N PHE A 165 -6.08 11.37 7.99
CA PHE A 165 -4.91 11.16 7.13
C PHE A 165 -4.02 12.40 7.05
N GLY A 166 -4.62 13.60 7.16
CA GLY A 166 -3.89 14.86 7.20
C GLY A 166 -3.04 15.00 8.45
N SER A 167 -3.60 14.73 9.64
CA SER A 167 -2.83 14.77 10.88
C SER A 167 -1.69 13.76 10.88
N LEU A 168 -1.94 12.52 10.43
CA LEU A 168 -0.90 11.51 10.28
C LEU A 168 0.18 11.94 9.30
N THR A 169 -0.19 12.51 8.15
CA THR A 169 0.78 13.01 7.16
C THR A 169 1.68 14.09 7.75
N VAL A 170 1.10 15.08 8.45
CA VAL A 170 1.86 16.15 9.10
C VAL A 170 2.81 15.60 10.17
N LEU A 171 2.33 14.70 11.03
CA LEU A 171 3.16 14.06 12.05
C LEU A 171 4.31 13.28 11.43
N THR A 172 4.06 12.57 10.35
CA THR A 172 5.09 11.75 9.68
C THR A 172 6.11 12.63 8.97
N LEU A 173 5.70 13.74 8.38
CA LEU A 173 6.59 14.75 7.80
C LEU A 173 7.50 15.37 8.87
N ILE A 174 6.95 15.72 10.03
CA ILE A 174 7.73 16.25 11.16
C ILE A 174 8.74 15.20 11.65
N GLN A 175 8.31 13.94 11.82
CA GLN A 175 9.19 12.85 12.26
C GLN A 175 10.32 12.57 11.26
N GLN A 176 10.04 12.60 9.96
CA GLN A 176 11.07 12.46 8.94
C GLN A 176 12.01 13.66 8.89
N ALA A 177 11.47 14.89 9.00
CA ALA A 177 12.27 16.11 9.02
C ALA A 177 13.20 16.16 10.23
N GLN A 178 12.72 15.74 11.41
CA GLN A 178 13.56 15.61 12.61
C GLN A 178 14.69 14.58 12.40
N LYS A 179 14.38 13.39 11.88
CA LYS A 179 15.42 12.38 11.56
C LYS A 179 16.46 12.84 10.53
N LEU A 180 16.11 13.76 9.64
CA LEU A 180 17.03 14.35 8.65
C LEU A 180 17.85 15.51 9.21
N LEU A 181 17.35 16.20 10.24
CA LEU A 181 17.98 17.38 10.86
C LEU A 181 18.71 17.07 12.18
N GLY A 182 18.53 15.87 12.76
CA GLY A 182 19.19 15.41 13.99
C GLY A 182 18.26 14.59 14.87
#